data_AF-A0A093HNA9-F1
#
_entry.id   AF-A0A093HNA9-F1
#
_cell.length_a   1.000
_cell.length_b   1.000
_cell.length_c   1.000
_cell.angle_alpha   90.00
_cell.angle_beta   90.00
_cell.angle_gamma   90.00
#
_symmetry.space_group_name_H-M   'P 1'
#
loop_
_entity.id
_entity.type
_entity.pdbx_description
1 polymer ?
#
loop_
_entity_poly.entity_id
_entity_poly.type
_entity_poly.pdbx_seq_one_letter_code
_entity_poly.pdbx_strand_id
1 'polypeptide(L)'
;LFLRDLQLTESIAMLCLRSSPVSQERHVISLGLSGEPWVCPVLALQSYVGVRSCREGPLFLHSNNLSVTKREFMTVLRWALRLLGLHPEQYGVHSFWLGTVVTAVRCGYSEEDVTRLARWPCMIP
;
A
#
# COMPACT_ATOMS: atom_id res chain seq x y z
N LEU A 1 0.97 -10.03 -3.78
CA LEU A 1 1.89 -9.00 -4.28
C LEU A 1 3.31 -9.53 -4.25
N PHE A 2 3.94 -9.68 -5.41
CA PHE A 2 5.30 -10.19 -5.59
C PHE A 2 6.25 -9.09 -6.05
N LEU A 3 7.56 -9.30 -5.91
CA LEU A 3 8.57 -8.35 -6.39
C LEU A 3 8.41 -8.04 -7.87
N ARG A 4 8.19 -9.07 -8.71
CA ARG A 4 7.91 -8.92 -10.15
C ARG A 4 6.69 -8.05 -10.50
N ASP A 5 5.79 -7.83 -9.53
CA ASP A 5 4.62 -6.99 -9.73
C ASP A 5 4.96 -5.49 -9.54
N LEU A 6 6.15 -5.17 -8.97
CA LEU A 6 6.64 -3.81 -8.76
C LEU A 6 7.55 -3.39 -9.93
N GLN A 7 7.23 -2.24 -10.53
CA GLN A 7 8.12 -1.50 -11.40
C GLN A 7 8.43 -0.16 -10.73
N LEU A 8 9.71 0.13 -10.52
CA LEU A 8 10.16 1.29 -9.77
C LEU A 8 11.04 2.16 -10.66
N THR A 9 10.71 3.45 -10.71
CA THR A 9 11.50 4.48 -11.39
C THR A 9 11.95 5.52 -10.36
N GLU A 10 12.61 6.58 -10.81
CA GLU A 10 13.03 7.68 -9.95
C GLU A 10 11.84 8.46 -9.35
N SER A 11 10.70 8.52 -10.05
CA SER A 11 9.56 9.37 -9.69
C SER A 11 8.24 8.64 -9.49
N ILE A 12 8.14 7.38 -9.93
CA ILE A 12 6.91 6.60 -9.89
C ILE A 12 7.20 5.15 -9.46
N ALA A 13 6.34 4.61 -8.59
CA ALA A 13 6.25 3.19 -8.31
C ALA A 13 4.93 2.64 -8.86
N MET A 14 4.99 1.63 -9.73
CA MET A 14 3.82 0.95 -10.29
C MET A 14 3.71 -0.46 -9.72
N LEU A 15 2.53 -0.79 -9.20
CA LEU A 15 2.18 -2.13 -8.71
C LEU A 15 1.12 -2.75 -9.62
N CYS A 16 1.50 -3.78 -10.36
CA CYS A 16 0.64 -4.53 -11.26
C CYS A 16 -0.05 -5.67 -10.50
N LEU A 17 -1.24 -5.42 -9.99
CA LEU A 17 -2.03 -6.43 -9.30
C LEU A 17 -2.72 -7.35 -10.31
N ARG A 18 -2.48 -8.66 -10.15
CA ARG A 18 -3.26 -9.68 -10.85
C ARG A 18 -4.60 -9.81 -10.15
N SER A 19 -5.68 -9.64 -10.90
CA SER A 19 -7.04 -9.93 -10.47
C SER A 19 -7.28 -11.45 -10.39
N SER A 20 -8.35 -11.81 -9.67
CA SER A 20 -8.93 -13.16 -9.60
C SER A 20 -9.13 -13.79 -11.00
N PRO A 21 -9.06 -15.13 -11.15
CA PRO A 21 -9.30 -15.82 -12.43
C PRO A 21 -10.65 -15.51 -13.11
N VAL A 22 -11.59 -14.86 -12.43
CA VAL A 22 -12.92 -14.50 -12.95
C VAL A 22 -12.92 -13.20 -13.79
N SER A 23 -11.93 -12.32 -13.62
CA SER A 23 -11.80 -11.08 -14.40
C SER A 23 -10.36 -10.94 -14.86
N GLN A 24 -10.09 -10.90 -16.16
CA GLN A 24 -8.73 -10.78 -16.71
C GLN A 24 -8.13 -9.35 -16.61
N GLU A 25 -8.78 -8.42 -15.90
CA GLU A 25 -8.30 -7.05 -15.77
C GLU A 25 -7.10 -6.91 -14.82
N ARG A 26 -5.92 -6.63 -15.36
CA ARG A 26 -4.77 -6.23 -14.54
C ARG A 26 -5.02 -4.84 -13.97
N HIS A 27 -5.07 -4.74 -12.64
CA HIS A 27 -5.18 -3.46 -11.99
C HIS A 27 -3.80 -2.89 -11.69
N VAL A 28 -3.49 -1.72 -12.23
CA VAL A 28 -2.25 -1.00 -11.91
C VAL A 28 -2.53 0.02 -10.82
N ILE A 29 -1.70 0.03 -9.77
CA ILE A 29 -1.63 1.12 -8.79
C ILE A 29 -0.38 1.92 -9.10
N SER A 30 -0.54 3.21 -9.37
CA SER A 30 0.57 4.14 -9.60
C SER A 30 0.73 5.04 -8.38
N LEU A 31 1.92 5.05 -7.79
CA LEU A 31 2.29 5.90 -6.67
C LEU A 31 3.33 6.92 -7.14
N GLY A 32 3.02 8.20 -6.96
CA GLY A 32 3.92 9.30 -7.32
C GLY A 32 4.78 9.79 -6.15
N LEU A 33 5.68 10.71 -6.44
CA LEU A 33 6.42 11.46 -5.43
C LEU A 33 5.46 12.20 -4.49
N SER A 34 5.87 12.33 -3.24
CA SER A 34 5.24 13.19 -2.24
C SER A 34 6.11 14.43 -2.06
N GLY A 35 5.50 15.59 -1.81
CA GLY A 35 6.23 16.78 -1.40
C GLY A 35 6.95 16.62 -0.05
N GLU A 36 6.49 15.66 0.76
CA GLU A 36 7.07 15.32 2.06
C GLU A 36 7.88 14.00 1.96
N PRO A 37 9.23 14.04 2.02
CA PRO A 37 10.07 12.86 1.77
C PRO A 37 9.83 11.69 2.72
N TRP A 38 9.55 11.95 4.01
CA TRP A 38 9.40 10.90 5.03
C TRP A 38 8.09 10.10 4.90
N VAL A 39 7.12 10.59 4.13
CA VAL A 39 5.89 9.85 3.76
C VAL A 39 5.84 9.50 2.28
N CYS A 40 6.93 9.74 1.52
CA CYS A 40 6.94 9.47 0.10
C CYS A 40 6.96 7.97 -0.20
N PRO A 41 5.93 7.43 -0.88
CA PRO A 41 5.86 6.00 -1.17
C PRO A 41 6.97 5.52 -2.12
N VAL A 42 7.37 6.37 -3.08
CA VAL A 42 8.45 6.06 -4.02
C VAL A 42 9.78 5.92 -3.29
N LEU A 43 10.15 6.91 -2.46
CA LEU A 43 11.39 6.87 -1.67
C LEU A 43 11.39 5.72 -0.66
N ALA A 44 10.26 5.46 -0.02
CA ALA A 44 10.12 4.33 0.92
C ALA A 44 10.33 2.99 0.20
N LEU A 45 9.74 2.80 -0.98
CA LEU A 45 9.93 1.58 -1.78
C LEU A 45 11.36 1.46 -2.31
N GLN A 46 11.99 2.54 -2.77
CA GLN A 46 13.39 2.54 -3.20
C GLN A 46 14.32 2.13 -2.06
N SER A 47 14.15 2.76 -0.89
CA SER A 47 14.93 2.45 0.30
C SER A 47 14.76 1.00 0.72
N TYR A 48 13.51 0.51 0.73
CA TYR A 48 13.21 -0.88 1.09
C TYR A 48 13.78 -1.87 0.07
N VAL A 49 13.60 -1.63 -1.24
CA VAL A 49 14.12 -2.49 -2.31
C VAL A 49 15.65 -2.53 -2.29
N GLY A 50 16.32 -1.43 -1.91
CA GLY A 50 17.76 -1.35 -1.80
C GLY A 50 18.37 -2.19 -0.67
N VAL A 51 17.59 -2.53 0.37
CA VAL A 51 18.08 -3.31 1.53
C VAL A 51 17.49 -4.71 1.64
N ARG A 52 16.34 -4.99 1.00
CA ARG A 52 15.77 -6.35 0.98
C ARG A 52 16.70 -7.31 0.24
N SER A 53 16.50 -8.61 0.46
CA SER A 53 17.18 -9.59 -0.37
C SER A 53 16.70 -9.52 -1.83
N CYS A 54 17.64 -9.80 -2.74
CA CYS A 54 17.39 -9.92 -4.19
C CYS A 54 16.59 -11.18 -4.56
N ARG A 55 16.07 -11.91 -3.57
CA ARG A 55 15.35 -13.16 -3.79
C ARG A 55 13.98 -12.86 -4.39
N GLU A 56 13.65 -13.57 -5.47
CA GLU A 56 12.30 -13.55 -6.04
C GLU A 56 11.26 -14.06 -5.05
N GLY A 57 10.03 -13.54 -5.16
CA GLY A 57 8.94 -13.91 -4.26
C GLY A 57 8.10 -12.71 -3.79
N PRO A 58 7.49 -12.80 -2.59
CA PRO A 58 6.69 -11.73 -2.02
C PRO A 58 7.44 -10.38 -1.98
N LEU A 59 6.70 -9.29 -2.16
CA LEU A 59 7.30 -7.94 -2.13
C LEU A 59 7.80 -7.58 -0.72
N PHE A 60 7.07 -7.95 0.33
CA PHE A 60 7.46 -7.63 1.70
C PHE A 60 8.01 -8.89 2.38
N LEU A 61 9.30 -8.84 2.68
CA LEU A 61 10.09 -9.85 3.37
C LEU A 61 10.71 -9.28 4.65
N HIS A 62 10.83 -10.13 5.66
CA HIS A 62 11.71 -9.94 6.80
C HIS A 62 13.18 -10.17 6.39
N SER A 63 14.13 -9.78 7.23
CA SER A 63 15.56 -10.00 7.01
C SER A 63 15.95 -11.48 6.88
N ASN A 64 15.15 -12.39 7.48
CA ASN A 64 15.29 -13.84 7.34
C ASN A 64 14.63 -14.42 6.07
N ASN A 65 14.18 -13.56 5.14
CA ASN A 65 13.52 -13.91 3.88
C ASN A 65 12.13 -14.57 4.00
N LEU A 66 11.51 -14.52 5.18
CA LEU A 66 10.11 -14.90 5.34
C LEU A 66 9.18 -13.77 4.91
N SER A 67 8.03 -14.10 4.32
CA SER A 67 7.03 -13.11 3.91
C SER A 67 6.40 -12.42 5.11
N VAL A 68 6.27 -11.10 5.04
CA VAL A 68 5.53 -10.34 6.04
C VAL A 68 4.04 -10.68 5.94
N THR A 69 3.47 -11.09 7.06
CA THR A 69 2.04 -11.42 7.17
C THR A 69 1.21 -10.20 7.57
N LYS A 70 -0.10 -10.25 7.30
CA LYS A 70 -1.06 -9.23 7.77
C LYS A 70 -0.98 -9.05 9.30
N ARG A 71 -0.81 -10.14 10.06
CA ARG A 71 -0.71 -10.08 11.52
C ARG A 71 0.51 -9.29 11.97
N GLU A 72 1.67 -9.54 11.36
CA GLU A 72 2.91 -8.84 11.70
C GLU A 72 2.86 -7.37 11.31
N PHE A 73 2.35 -7.05 10.12
CA PHE A 73 2.08 -5.67 9.71
C PHE A 73 1.18 -4.95 10.73
N MET A 74 0.08 -5.58 11.13
CA MET A 74 -0.83 -5.02 12.13
C MET A 74 -0.16 -4.85 13.51
N THR A 75 0.77 -5.72 13.89
CA THR A 75 1.56 -5.53 15.11
C THR A 75 2.37 -4.23 15.01
N VAL A 76 3.15 -4.04 13.95
CA VAL A 76 3.96 -2.81 13.75
C VAL A 76 3.07 -1.57 13.74
N LEU A 77 1.94 -1.61 13.02
CA LEU A 77 0.98 -0.51 12.98
C LEU A 77 0.45 -0.15 14.38
N ARG A 78 0.03 -1.15 15.17
CA ARG A 78 -0.49 -0.91 16.53
C ARG A 78 0.56 -0.31 17.44
N TRP A 79 1.81 -0.74 17.32
CA TRP A 79 2.92 -0.14 18.05
C TRP A 79 3.12 1.34 17.66
N ALA A 80 3.15 1.65 16.36
CA ALA A 80 3.26 3.02 15.88
C ALA A 80 2.11 3.92 16.37
N LEU A 81 0.87 3.42 16.34
CA LEU A 81 -0.30 4.15 16.84
C LEU A 81 -0.19 4.47 18.34
N ARG A 82 0.27 3.51 19.16
CA ARG A 82 0.51 3.76 20.60
C ARG A 82 1.56 4.83 20.84
N LEU A 83 2.65 4.82 20.07
CA LEU A 83 3.70 5.84 20.17
C LEU A 83 3.19 7.24 19.83
N LEU A 84 2.17 7.33 18.97
CA LEU A 84 1.48 8.58 18.63
C LEU A 84 0.36 8.95 19.63
N GLY A 85 0.16 8.17 20.70
CA GLY A 85 -0.91 8.39 21.68
C GLY A 85 -2.32 8.03 21.18
N LEU A 86 -2.43 7.28 20.08
CA LEU A 86 -3.70 6.85 19.50
C LEU A 86 -4.12 5.47 20.04
N HIS A 87 -5.43 5.22 20.09
CA HIS A 87 -6.01 3.94 20.52
C HIS A 87 -6.00 2.92 19.36
N PRO A 88 -5.12 1.91 19.35
CA PRO A 88 -4.96 1.04 18.19
C PRO A 88 -6.19 0.18 17.87
N GLU A 89 -7.06 -0.03 18.84
CA GLU A 89 -8.30 -0.80 18.71
C GLU A 89 -9.29 -0.11 17.75
N GLN A 90 -9.13 1.20 17.52
CA GLN A 90 -9.93 2.00 16.60
C GLN A 90 -9.42 1.95 15.15
N TYR A 91 -8.26 1.32 14.91
CA TYR A 91 -7.61 1.29 13.61
C TYR A 91 -7.43 -0.13 13.08
N GLY A 92 -7.72 -0.31 11.80
CA GLY A 92 -7.55 -1.55 11.08
C GLY A 92 -7.09 -1.31 9.65
N VAL A 93 -6.99 -2.39 8.87
CA VAL A 93 -6.70 -2.28 7.43
C VAL A 93 -7.74 -1.40 6.72
N HIS A 94 -9.00 -1.46 7.13
CA HIS A 94 -10.07 -0.62 6.58
C HIS A 94 -9.87 0.89 6.83
N SER A 95 -9.13 1.26 7.88
CA SER A 95 -8.82 2.67 8.17
C SER A 95 -7.97 3.30 7.05
N PHE A 96 -7.11 2.54 6.38
CA PHE A 96 -6.37 3.04 5.21
C PHE A 96 -7.30 3.30 4.03
N TRP A 97 -8.22 2.37 3.77
CA TRP A 97 -9.22 2.53 2.71
C TRP A 97 -10.12 3.75 2.96
N LEU A 98 -10.65 3.88 4.18
CA LEU A 98 -11.48 5.02 4.58
C LEU A 98 -10.68 6.32 4.51
N GLY A 99 -9.41 6.29 4.92
CA GLY A 99 -8.49 7.41 4.80
C GLY A 99 -8.33 7.90 3.36
N THR A 100 -8.21 6.97 2.40
CA THR A 100 -8.19 7.32 0.96
C THR A 100 -9.48 8.02 0.53
N VAL A 101 -10.64 7.48 0.89
CA VAL A 101 -11.95 8.08 0.57
C VAL A 101 -12.05 9.49 1.13
N VAL A 102 -11.80 9.65 2.44
CA VAL A 102 -11.90 10.94 3.13
C VAL A 102 -10.93 11.96 2.53
N THR A 103 -9.70 11.54 2.21
CA THR A 103 -8.70 12.43 1.61
C THR A 103 -9.12 12.86 0.20
N ALA A 104 -9.57 11.94 -0.65
CA ALA A 104 -10.02 12.26 -2.00
C ALA A 104 -11.22 13.24 -1.97
N VAL A 105 -12.20 13.01 -1.10
CA VAL A 105 -13.33 13.93 -0.94
C VAL A 105 -12.86 15.31 -0.46
N ARG A 106 -11.96 15.38 0.54
CA ARG A 106 -11.41 16.64 1.04
C ARG A 106 -10.60 17.42 0.00
N CYS A 107 -9.95 16.71 -0.91
CA CYS A 107 -9.23 17.32 -2.03
C CYS A 107 -10.14 17.72 -3.21
N GLY A 108 -11.46 17.53 -3.10
CA GLY A 108 -12.42 17.97 -4.12
C GLY A 108 -12.50 17.06 -5.35
N TYR A 109 -12.09 15.80 -5.23
CA TYR A 109 -12.26 14.83 -6.32
C TYR A 109 -13.74 14.55 -6.58
N SER A 110 -14.07 14.22 -7.84
CA SER A 110 -15.42 13.80 -8.23
C SER A 110 -15.81 12.47 -7.56
N GLU A 111 -17.11 12.18 -7.44
CA GLU A 111 -17.58 10.91 -6.90
C GLU A 111 -17.05 9.70 -7.71
N GLU A 112 -16.95 9.85 -9.03
CA GLU A 112 -16.37 8.85 -9.93
C GLU A 112 -14.88 8.60 -9.59
N ASP A 113 -14.10 9.66 -9.40
CA ASP A 113 -12.69 9.56 -9.03
C ASP A 113 -12.49 8.98 -7.63
N VAL A 114 -13.31 9.39 -6.66
CA VAL A 114 -13.28 8.83 -5.30
C VAL A 114 -13.57 7.33 -5.35
N THR A 115 -14.60 6.93 -6.09
CA THR A 115 -14.98 5.52 -6.29
C THR A 115 -13.83 4.73 -6.91
N ARG A 116 -13.19 5.29 -7.95
CA ARG A 116 -12.06 4.69 -8.65
C ARG A 116 -10.81 4.56 -7.74
N LEU A 117 -10.44 5.62 -7.03
CA LEU A 117 -9.27 5.67 -6.15
C LEU A 117 -9.45 4.75 -4.93
N ALA A 118 -10.64 4.75 -4.34
CA ALA A 118 -11.00 3.88 -3.23
C ALA A 118 -11.29 2.44 -3.68
N ARG A 119 -11.43 2.19 -4.99
CA ARG A 119 -11.83 0.90 -5.56
C ARG A 119 -13.15 0.41 -4.94
N TRP A 120 -14.14 1.30 -4.88
CA TRP A 120 -15.44 1.04 -4.28
C TRP A 120 -16.46 0.49 -5.31
N PRO A 121 -17.32 -0.48 -4.95
CA PRO A 121 -17.28 -1.24 -3.70
C PRO A 121 -16.03 -2.11 -3.63
N CYS A 122 -15.37 -2.11 -2.46
CA CYS A 122 -14.19 -2.95 -2.26
C CYS A 122 -14.65 -4.41 -2.28
N MET A 123 -14.60 -5.06 -3.45
CA MET A 123 -14.82 -6.49 -3.56
C MET A 123 -13.62 -7.17 -2.91
N ILE A 124 -13.72 -7.42 -1.61
CA ILE A 124 -12.82 -8.30 -0.87
C ILE A 124 -13.33 -9.72 -1.19
N PRO A 125 -12.63 -10.52 -2.01
CA PRO A 125 -12.94 -11.94 -2.13
C PRO A 125 -12.67 -12.69 -0.82
#